data_AF-A0A5C0DQ15-F1
#
_entry.id   AF-A0A5C0DQ15-F1
#
_cell.length_a   1.000
_cell.length_b   1.000
_cell.length_c   1.000
_cell.angle_alpha   90.00
_cell.angle_beta   90.00
_cell.angle_gamma   90.00
#
_symmetry.space_group_name_H-M   'P 1'
#
loop_
_entity.id
_entity.type
_entity.pdbx_description
1 polymer ?
#
loop_
_entity_poly.entity_id
_entity_poly.type
_entity_poly.pdbx_seq_one_letter_code
_entity_poly.pdbx_strand_id
1 'polypeptide(L)'
;MLLYHGTSFENVERIRSQGVLPPRETKKSNWSMPESNDYESRNDSVYLSNAYSQYYAFDQYYAALSKQFSSQLIEPPIEFTTLSSKVALIEIDIDSLKQDNLYPDEDFLARSNLPCKIGETLEERTKYFKENLESYQGYLKDSLQEMGNCCYIGVIPPTAISRITTWCCKEVRILKALSYDYVYDKGGVTIFHDQEDSQILRLLTKCFAKREFQIDELLFLCKTKFQLDDNFDYDKIKDILIQEIERIEIVCDKDCGTIESESKNLTT
;
A
#
# COMPACT_ATOMS: atom_id res chain seq x y z
N MET A 1 1.58 11.30 -12.76
CA MET A 1 1.89 11.17 -11.31
C MET A 1 2.01 9.69 -10.96
N LEU A 2 2.87 9.31 -10.02
CA LEU A 2 3.03 7.90 -9.62
C LEU A 2 2.21 7.60 -8.37
N LEU A 3 1.37 6.57 -8.43
CA LEU A 3 0.68 5.99 -7.28
C LEU A 3 1.04 4.51 -7.15
N TYR A 4 0.74 3.91 -6.00
CA TYR A 4 1.20 2.58 -5.68
C TYR A 4 0.07 1.68 -5.19
N HIS A 5 0.16 0.40 -5.50
CA HIS A 5 -0.72 -0.65 -4.99
C HIS A 5 0.10 -1.70 -4.25
N GLY A 6 -0.23 -1.96 -2.98
CA GLY A 6 0.40 -3.02 -2.19
C GLY A 6 -0.33 -4.34 -2.35
N THR A 7 0.41 -5.42 -2.57
CA THR A 7 -0.16 -6.76 -2.75
C THR A 7 0.80 -7.87 -2.32
N SER A 8 0.36 -9.11 -2.38
CA SER A 8 1.23 -10.27 -2.14
C SER A 8 2.07 -10.61 -3.37
N PHE A 9 3.25 -11.20 -3.17
CA PHE A 9 4.16 -11.55 -4.28
C PHE A 9 3.55 -12.52 -5.30
N GLU A 10 2.65 -13.40 -4.86
CA GLU A 10 1.99 -14.40 -5.70
C GLU A 10 1.13 -13.76 -6.81
N ASN A 11 0.74 -12.49 -6.64
CA ASN A 11 -0.01 -11.75 -7.65
C ASN A 11 0.88 -11.14 -8.74
N VAL A 12 2.20 -11.09 -8.58
CA VAL A 12 3.11 -10.35 -9.47
C VAL A 12 3.01 -10.83 -10.92
N GLU A 13 3.12 -12.13 -11.18
CA GLU A 13 3.08 -12.65 -12.56
C GLU A 13 1.73 -12.41 -13.24
N ARG A 14 0.63 -12.54 -12.50
CA ARG A 14 -0.71 -12.19 -12.99
C ARG A 14 -0.80 -10.69 -13.29
N ILE A 15 -0.29 -9.84 -12.40
CA ILE A 15 -0.33 -8.38 -12.56
C ILE A 15 0.49 -7.93 -13.76
N ARG A 16 1.67 -8.54 -13.99
CA ARG A 16 2.51 -8.26 -15.16
C ARG A 16 1.80 -8.59 -16.47
N SER A 17 1.03 -9.67 -16.51
CA SER A 17 0.37 -10.15 -17.73
C SER A 17 -1.02 -9.55 -17.97
N GLN A 18 -1.79 -9.32 -16.93
CA GLN A 18 -3.22 -8.94 -17.01
C GLN A 18 -3.52 -7.56 -16.42
N GLY A 19 -2.59 -6.99 -15.64
CA GLY A 19 -2.79 -5.74 -14.92
C GLY A 19 -3.33 -5.94 -13.51
N VAL A 20 -3.66 -4.84 -12.84
CA VAL A 20 -4.26 -4.89 -11.51
C VAL A 20 -5.78 -4.99 -11.66
N LEU A 21 -6.34 -6.11 -11.19
CA LEU A 21 -7.76 -6.43 -11.28
C LEU A 21 -8.47 -5.99 -10.00
N PRO A 22 -9.73 -5.52 -10.07
CA PRO A 22 -10.54 -5.23 -8.89
C PRO A 22 -10.79 -6.46 -7.99
N PRO A 23 -11.11 -6.27 -6.69
CA PRO A 23 -11.29 -7.35 -5.72
C PRO A 23 -12.35 -8.40 -6.07
N ARG A 24 -13.42 -8.07 -6.83
CA ARG A 24 -14.46 -9.07 -7.18
C ARG A 24 -13.92 -10.22 -8.01
N GLU A 25 -12.84 -9.99 -8.74
CA GLU A 25 -12.15 -11.04 -9.50
C GLU A 25 -11.27 -11.92 -8.59
N THR A 26 -11.03 -11.53 -7.33
CA THR A 26 -10.04 -12.15 -6.44
C THR A 26 -10.57 -12.62 -5.06
N LYS A 27 -11.85 -12.37 -4.69
CA LYS A 27 -12.61 -12.77 -3.47
C LYS A 27 -12.81 -11.62 -2.43
N LYS A 28 -13.56 -11.91 -1.35
CA LYS A 28 -13.99 -10.96 -0.29
C LYS A 28 -12.84 -10.20 0.38
N SER A 29 -13.12 -8.96 0.80
CA SER A 29 -12.24 -8.02 1.50
C SER A 29 -11.58 -8.62 2.76
N ASN A 30 -10.38 -8.14 3.11
CA ASN A 30 -9.67 -8.52 4.34
C ASN A 30 -10.11 -7.70 5.59
N TRP A 31 -10.93 -6.66 5.41
CA TRP A 31 -11.42 -5.84 6.53
C TRP A 31 -12.49 -6.60 7.34
N SER A 32 -12.09 -7.31 8.38
CA SER A 32 -13.00 -7.95 9.34
C SER A 32 -13.22 -7.04 10.55
N MET A 33 -14.10 -6.05 10.43
CA MET A 33 -14.62 -5.40 11.63
C MET A 33 -15.79 -6.23 12.19
N PRO A 34 -15.83 -6.47 13.51
CA PRO A 34 -16.59 -7.58 14.10
C PRO A 34 -18.11 -7.46 14.07
N GLU A 35 -18.70 -6.32 13.67
CA GLU A 35 -20.14 -6.09 13.88
C GLU A 35 -20.99 -5.94 12.60
N SER A 36 -20.43 -5.60 11.42
CA SER A 36 -21.30 -5.27 10.27
C SER A 36 -20.90 -5.71 8.86
N ASN A 37 -19.67 -6.16 8.56
CA ASN A 37 -19.21 -6.42 7.17
C ASN A 37 -19.43 -5.25 6.17
N ASP A 38 -19.89 -4.08 6.59
CA ASP A 38 -20.31 -2.99 5.69
C ASP A 38 -19.15 -2.10 5.21
N TYR A 39 -17.93 -2.36 5.70
CA TYR A 39 -16.67 -1.70 5.29
C TYR A 39 -15.95 -2.41 4.12
N GLU A 40 -16.63 -3.30 3.38
CA GLU A 40 -16.02 -3.89 2.19
C GLU A 40 -15.66 -2.79 1.19
N SER A 41 -14.46 -2.85 0.63
CA SER A 41 -14.07 -2.02 -0.52
C SER A 41 -15.05 -2.18 -1.69
N ARG A 42 -15.12 -1.16 -2.56
CA ARG A 42 -15.75 -1.28 -3.88
C ARG A 42 -15.13 -2.46 -4.62
N ASN A 43 -16.00 -3.24 -5.22
CA ASN A 43 -15.61 -4.50 -5.85
C ASN A 43 -15.11 -4.31 -7.29
N ASP A 44 -15.41 -3.16 -7.88
CA ASP A 44 -15.06 -2.72 -9.22
C ASP A 44 -13.90 -1.73 -9.21
N SER A 45 -13.29 -1.46 -8.04
CA SER A 45 -12.21 -0.48 -7.89
C SER A 45 -10.88 -1.11 -7.52
N VAL A 46 -9.80 -0.55 -8.05
CA VAL A 46 -8.42 -0.77 -7.59
C VAL A 46 -8.00 0.41 -6.72
N TYR A 47 -7.52 0.11 -5.51
CA TYR A 47 -7.09 1.13 -4.54
C TYR A 47 -5.62 1.45 -4.71
N LEU A 48 -5.33 2.75 -4.76
CA LEU A 48 -4.01 3.31 -5.00
C LEU A 48 -3.69 4.31 -3.90
N SER A 49 -2.42 4.39 -3.51
CA SER A 49 -1.96 5.45 -2.61
C SER A 49 -0.54 5.86 -2.94
N ASN A 50 -0.17 7.10 -2.61
CA ASN A 50 1.20 7.58 -2.61
C ASN A 50 1.79 7.73 -1.20
N ALA A 51 1.03 7.34 -0.18
CA ALA A 51 1.43 7.49 1.21
C ALA A 51 1.67 6.14 1.89
N TYR A 52 0.80 5.14 1.75
CA TYR A 52 0.86 3.97 2.62
C TYR A 52 0.60 2.64 1.89
N SER A 53 0.94 2.55 0.62
CA SER A 53 0.64 1.31 -0.15
C SER A 53 1.44 0.09 0.33
N GLN A 54 2.62 0.30 0.94
CA GLN A 54 3.36 -0.74 1.66
C GLN A 54 2.56 -1.36 2.81
N TYR A 55 1.68 -0.59 3.48
CA TYR A 55 0.82 -1.12 4.53
C TYR A 55 -0.10 -2.20 3.97
N TYR A 56 -0.73 -1.97 2.81
CA TYR A 56 -1.57 -2.98 2.15
C TYR A 56 -0.79 -4.23 1.74
N ALA A 57 0.48 -4.09 1.35
CA ALA A 57 1.34 -5.22 1.02
C ALA A 57 1.56 -6.11 2.27
N PHE A 58 1.88 -5.50 3.41
CA PHE A 58 2.00 -6.22 4.68
C PHE A 58 0.68 -6.79 5.18
N ASP A 59 -0.43 -6.06 5.07
CA ASP A 59 -1.76 -6.51 5.49
C ASP A 59 -2.17 -7.80 4.76
N GLN A 60 -1.92 -7.88 3.44
CA GLN A 60 -2.16 -9.11 2.67
C GLN A 60 -1.35 -10.30 3.18
N TYR A 61 -0.08 -10.08 3.55
CA TYR A 61 0.77 -11.11 4.15
C TYR A 61 0.19 -11.58 5.49
N TYR A 62 -0.19 -10.66 6.37
CA TYR A 62 -0.77 -11.00 7.66
C TYR A 62 -2.14 -11.68 7.57
N ALA A 63 -2.97 -11.27 6.61
CA ALA A 63 -4.23 -11.93 6.32
C ALA A 63 -4.04 -13.37 5.80
N ALA A 64 -2.98 -13.63 5.03
CA ALA A 64 -2.63 -14.99 4.60
C ALA A 64 -2.17 -15.85 5.79
N LEU A 65 -1.33 -15.29 6.67
CA LEU A 65 -0.92 -15.96 7.91
C LEU A 65 -2.11 -16.27 8.82
N SER A 66 -2.99 -15.30 9.09
CA SER A 66 -4.12 -15.50 9.99
C SER A 66 -5.07 -16.61 9.51
N LYS A 67 -5.30 -16.72 8.19
CA LYS A 67 -6.07 -17.82 7.59
C LYS A 67 -5.43 -19.18 7.85
N GLN A 68 -4.10 -19.28 7.77
CA GLN A 68 -3.37 -20.51 8.05
C GLN A 68 -3.50 -20.95 9.51
N PHE A 69 -3.37 -20.00 10.45
CA PHE A 69 -3.39 -20.29 11.90
C PHE A 69 -4.78 -20.33 12.52
N SER A 70 -5.82 -19.76 11.88
CA SER A 70 -7.21 -19.82 12.39
C SER A 70 -7.74 -21.25 12.60
N SER A 71 -7.11 -22.25 11.98
CA SER A 71 -7.44 -23.66 12.14
C SER A 71 -6.77 -24.34 13.35
N GLN A 72 -5.80 -23.70 14.00
CA GLN A 72 -5.03 -24.25 15.11
C GLN A 72 -4.90 -23.19 16.21
N LEU A 73 -5.46 -23.42 17.39
CA LEU A 73 -5.42 -22.55 18.58
C LEU A 73 -4.00 -22.36 19.18
N ILE A 74 -2.96 -22.49 18.37
CA ILE A 74 -1.56 -22.46 18.79
C ILE A 74 -0.95 -21.22 18.15
N GLU A 75 -0.40 -20.34 18.98
CA GLU A 75 0.36 -19.18 18.50
C GLU A 75 1.41 -19.65 17.46
N PRO A 76 1.52 -18.94 16.33
CA PRO A 76 2.40 -19.38 15.26
C PRO A 76 3.85 -19.48 15.79
N PRO A 77 4.50 -20.65 15.69
CA PRO A 77 5.88 -20.76 16.11
C PRO A 77 6.73 -19.81 15.25
N ILE A 78 7.66 -19.11 15.92
CA ILE A 78 8.52 -18.04 15.39
C ILE A 78 9.31 -18.49 14.13
N GLU A 79 9.42 -19.79 13.88
CA GLU A 79 10.19 -20.41 12.80
C GLU A 79 9.41 -20.76 11.52
N PHE A 80 8.16 -20.32 11.35
CA PHE A 80 7.44 -20.57 10.08
C PHE A 80 8.12 -19.84 8.90
N THR A 81 8.78 -20.62 8.03
CA THR A 81 9.74 -20.18 7.01
C THR A 81 9.35 -20.58 5.58
N THR A 82 8.18 -21.21 5.35
CA THR A 82 7.88 -21.82 4.05
C THR A 82 6.73 -21.19 3.26
N LEU A 83 5.83 -20.41 3.88
CA LEU A 83 5.02 -19.50 3.07
C LEU A 83 5.90 -18.32 2.65
N SER A 84 5.86 -18.01 1.35
CA SER A 84 6.49 -16.84 0.76
C SER A 84 6.10 -15.62 1.59
N SER A 85 7.02 -15.19 2.46
CA SER A 85 6.88 -13.94 3.23
C SER A 85 7.18 -12.73 2.36
N LYS A 86 7.04 -12.91 1.04
CA LYS A 86 7.37 -11.93 0.03
C LYS A 86 6.11 -11.18 -0.33
N VAL A 87 6.22 -9.87 -0.34
CA VAL A 87 5.15 -8.95 -0.74
C VAL A 87 5.62 -8.10 -1.91
N ALA A 88 4.71 -7.35 -2.51
CA ALA A 88 4.98 -6.54 -3.68
C ALA A 88 4.35 -5.15 -3.58
N LEU A 89 5.04 -4.17 -4.16
CA LEU A 89 4.52 -2.84 -4.43
C LEU A 89 4.49 -2.62 -5.95
N ILE A 90 3.31 -2.32 -6.48
CA ILE A 90 3.10 -2.04 -7.89
C ILE A 90 3.02 -0.53 -8.06
N GLU A 91 3.97 0.06 -8.77
CA GLU A 91 3.95 1.48 -9.14
C GLU A 91 3.17 1.66 -10.44
N ILE A 92 2.23 2.60 -10.43
CA ILE A 92 1.30 2.91 -11.49
C ILE A 92 1.52 4.36 -11.93
N ASP A 93 1.79 4.55 -13.21
CA ASP A 93 1.74 5.87 -13.84
C ASP A 93 0.29 6.22 -14.16
N ILE A 94 -0.29 7.11 -13.35
CA ILE A 94 -1.70 7.47 -13.51
C ILE A 94 -1.94 8.36 -14.73
N ASP A 95 -0.91 8.99 -15.29
CA ASP A 95 -1.08 9.83 -16.48
C ASP A 95 -1.35 8.95 -17.72
N SER A 96 -1.01 7.67 -17.64
CA SER A 96 -1.32 6.64 -18.64
C SER A 96 -2.72 6.02 -18.50
N LEU A 97 -3.48 6.38 -17.45
CA LEU A 97 -4.82 5.86 -17.17
C LEU A 97 -5.93 6.73 -17.77
N LYS A 98 -7.12 6.14 -17.88
CA LYS A 98 -8.35 6.89 -18.18
C LYS A 98 -8.72 7.75 -16.97
N GLN A 99 -8.57 9.06 -17.11
CA GLN A 99 -8.78 10.00 -15.99
C GLN A 99 -10.22 9.96 -15.45
N ASP A 100 -11.19 9.73 -16.32
CA ASP A 100 -12.61 9.61 -15.95
C ASP A 100 -12.89 8.42 -15.02
N ASN A 101 -11.95 7.49 -14.85
CA ASN A 101 -12.07 6.35 -13.96
C ASN A 101 -11.32 6.55 -12.61
N LEU A 102 -10.65 7.68 -12.40
CA LEU A 102 -10.01 8.00 -11.12
C LEU A 102 -10.98 8.77 -10.23
N TYR A 103 -11.10 8.33 -8.98
CA TYR A 103 -12.00 8.90 -7.98
C TYR A 103 -11.28 9.07 -6.64
N PRO A 104 -11.73 10.00 -5.77
CA PRO A 104 -11.27 10.02 -4.39
C PRO A 104 -11.51 8.67 -3.71
N ASP A 105 -10.82 8.42 -2.61
CA ASP A 105 -11.08 7.26 -1.77
C ASP A 105 -12.33 7.50 -0.90
N GLU A 106 -13.18 6.49 -0.71
CA GLU A 106 -14.36 6.61 0.14
C GLU A 106 -14.00 6.92 1.60
N ASP A 107 -12.86 6.46 2.10
CA ASP A 107 -12.40 6.75 3.46
C ASP A 107 -12.10 8.23 3.66
N PHE A 108 -11.57 8.88 2.62
CA PHE A 108 -11.36 10.32 2.61
C PHE A 108 -12.67 11.07 2.66
N LEU A 109 -13.61 10.73 1.77
CA LEU A 109 -14.92 11.37 1.75
C LEU A 109 -15.67 11.18 3.07
N ALA A 110 -15.62 9.97 3.65
CA ALA A 110 -16.27 9.64 4.91
C ALA A 110 -15.73 10.46 6.10
N ARG A 111 -14.46 10.90 6.05
CA ARG A 111 -13.83 11.70 7.10
C ARG A 111 -13.85 13.21 6.84
N SER A 112 -14.05 13.63 5.59
CA SER A 112 -14.09 15.03 5.20
C SER A 112 -15.27 15.81 5.83
N ASN A 113 -15.17 17.14 5.94
CA ASN A 113 -16.26 17.99 6.45
C ASN A 113 -17.21 18.47 5.33
N LEU A 114 -17.55 17.58 4.39
CA LEU A 114 -18.41 17.93 3.27
C LEU A 114 -19.82 18.35 3.76
N PRO A 115 -20.42 19.38 3.15
CA PRO A 115 -21.72 19.93 3.56
C PRO A 115 -22.88 19.04 3.08
N CYS A 116 -22.88 17.77 3.47
CA CYS A 116 -23.86 16.77 3.11
C CYS A 116 -24.37 16.09 4.37
N LYS A 117 -25.70 16.01 4.52
CA LYS A 117 -26.34 15.27 5.62
C LYS A 117 -26.28 13.77 5.31
N ILE A 118 -25.17 13.13 5.65
CA ILE A 118 -24.94 11.70 5.40
C ILE A 118 -24.57 11.04 6.73
N GLY A 119 -25.44 10.17 7.24
CA GLY A 119 -25.20 9.37 8.44
C GLY A 119 -24.80 10.17 9.68
N GLU A 120 -24.63 9.48 10.79
CA GLU A 120 -23.98 10.02 11.99
C GLU A 120 -22.65 9.30 12.26
N THR A 121 -22.51 8.08 11.73
CA THR A 121 -21.35 7.21 11.93
C THR A 121 -20.42 7.22 10.71
N LEU A 122 -19.15 6.91 10.94
CA LEU A 122 -18.17 6.73 9.84
C LEU A 122 -18.63 5.63 8.87
N GLU A 123 -19.26 4.58 9.39
CA GLU A 123 -19.76 3.45 8.62
C GLU A 123 -20.82 3.86 7.60
N GLU A 124 -21.87 4.55 8.06
CA GLU A 124 -22.95 5.04 7.20
C GLU A 124 -22.41 5.97 6.12
N ARG A 125 -21.41 6.79 6.48
CA ARG A 125 -20.75 7.70 5.55
C ARG A 125 -19.93 6.95 4.50
N THR A 126 -19.06 6.03 4.91
CA THR A 126 -18.28 5.19 3.99
C THR A 126 -19.20 4.44 3.03
N LYS A 127 -20.29 3.83 3.54
CA LYS A 127 -21.28 3.13 2.73
C LYS A 127 -21.95 4.05 1.71
N TYR A 128 -22.39 5.25 2.13
CA TYR A 128 -22.97 6.21 1.22
C TYR A 128 -21.99 6.64 0.12
N PHE A 129 -20.75 7.00 0.48
CA PHE A 129 -19.76 7.46 -0.50
C PHE A 129 -19.34 6.34 -1.45
N LYS A 130 -19.25 5.10 -0.95
CA LYS A 130 -19.07 3.92 -1.78
C LYS A 130 -20.14 3.80 -2.86
N GLU A 131 -21.41 4.06 -2.55
CA GLU A 131 -22.55 3.94 -3.48
C GLU A 131 -22.75 5.15 -4.39
N ASN A 132 -22.15 6.30 -4.06
CA ASN A 132 -22.35 7.58 -4.76
C ASN A 132 -21.04 8.20 -5.27
N LEU A 133 -19.96 7.42 -5.30
CA LEU A 133 -18.59 7.88 -5.50
C LEU A 133 -18.41 8.74 -6.77
N GLU A 134 -19.13 8.38 -7.81
CA GLU A 134 -19.11 9.02 -9.12
C GLU A 134 -19.50 10.51 -9.04
N SER A 135 -20.35 10.89 -8.08
CA SER A 135 -20.75 12.28 -7.82
C SER A 135 -19.65 13.12 -7.16
N TYR A 136 -18.57 12.49 -6.70
CA TYR A 136 -17.51 13.11 -5.91
C TYR A 136 -16.15 13.12 -6.64
N GLN A 137 -16.10 12.82 -7.93
CA GLN A 137 -14.85 12.79 -8.70
C GLN A 137 -14.01 14.08 -8.57
N GLY A 138 -14.66 15.24 -8.43
CA GLY A 138 -13.99 16.54 -8.23
C GLY A 138 -13.10 16.62 -6.99
N TYR A 139 -13.26 15.71 -6.01
CA TYR A 139 -12.45 15.65 -4.79
C TYR A 139 -11.21 14.77 -4.90
N LEU A 140 -10.91 14.21 -6.08
CA LEU A 140 -9.74 13.36 -6.29
C LEU A 140 -8.43 14.01 -5.81
N LYS A 141 -8.23 15.29 -6.16
CA LYS A 141 -7.03 16.03 -5.76
C LYS A 141 -6.92 16.18 -4.24
N ASP A 142 -8.03 16.45 -3.57
CA ASP A 142 -8.07 16.64 -2.13
C ASP A 142 -7.77 15.32 -1.41
N SER A 143 -8.36 14.21 -1.88
CA SER A 143 -8.07 12.86 -1.37
C SER A 143 -6.58 12.51 -1.43
N LEU A 144 -5.94 12.80 -2.56
CA LEU A 144 -4.51 12.58 -2.78
C LEU A 144 -3.62 13.52 -1.98
N GLN A 145 -4.08 14.74 -1.71
CA GLN A 145 -3.33 15.73 -0.93
C GLN A 145 -3.40 15.42 0.56
N GLU A 146 -4.60 15.20 1.09
CA GLU A 146 -4.84 15.03 2.52
C GLU A 146 -4.46 13.62 2.98
N MET A 147 -5.04 12.58 2.38
CA MET A 147 -4.80 11.20 2.80
C MET A 147 -3.81 10.45 1.92
N GLY A 148 -3.54 10.93 0.70
CA GLY A 148 -2.62 10.27 -0.22
C GLY A 148 -3.20 9.03 -0.87
N ASN A 149 -4.52 8.90 -0.92
CA ASN A 149 -5.23 7.75 -1.48
C ASN A 149 -6.21 8.17 -2.58
N CYS A 150 -6.52 7.22 -3.44
CA CYS A 150 -7.60 7.30 -4.41
C CYS A 150 -8.00 5.89 -4.84
N CYS A 151 -9.06 5.77 -5.64
CA CYS A 151 -9.36 4.52 -6.31
C CYS A 151 -9.55 4.71 -7.82
N TYR A 152 -9.33 3.63 -8.56
CA TYR A 152 -9.53 3.55 -10.01
C TYR A 152 -10.61 2.52 -10.31
N ILE A 153 -11.71 2.93 -10.95
CA ILE A 153 -12.78 2.00 -11.35
C ILE A 153 -12.36 1.22 -12.61
N GLY A 154 -12.33 -0.10 -12.48
CA GLY A 154 -11.98 -1.05 -13.53
C GLY A 154 -10.56 -1.61 -13.42
N VAL A 155 -10.10 -2.24 -14.50
CA VAL A 155 -8.77 -2.86 -14.58
C VAL A 155 -7.71 -1.82 -14.91
N ILE A 156 -6.64 -1.79 -14.12
CA ILE A 156 -5.42 -1.03 -14.45
C ILE A 156 -4.59 -1.87 -15.42
N PRO A 157 -4.37 -1.42 -16.66
CA PRO A 157 -3.69 -2.23 -17.67
C PRO A 157 -2.19 -2.40 -17.37
N PRO A 158 -1.54 -3.48 -17.83
CA PRO A 158 -0.08 -3.64 -17.71
C PRO A 158 0.73 -2.45 -18.26
N THR A 159 0.21 -1.78 -19.29
CA THR A 159 0.83 -0.60 -19.90
C THR A 159 0.91 0.59 -18.96
N ALA A 160 0.18 0.60 -17.84
CA ALA A 160 0.27 1.64 -16.81
C ALA A 160 1.25 1.32 -15.66
N ILE A 161 1.71 0.07 -15.55
CA ILE A 161 2.64 -0.35 -14.49
C ILE A 161 4.05 0.11 -14.82
N SER A 162 4.59 1.09 -14.10
CA SER A 162 5.95 1.61 -14.35
C SER A 162 7.03 0.78 -13.65
N ARG A 163 6.75 0.28 -12.45
CA ARG A 163 7.70 -0.51 -11.67
C ARG A 163 6.99 -1.54 -10.78
N ILE A 164 7.66 -2.66 -10.51
CA ILE A 164 7.26 -3.59 -9.46
C ILE A 164 8.48 -3.83 -8.58
N THR A 165 8.32 -3.58 -7.27
CA THR A 165 9.30 -3.96 -6.26
C THR A 165 8.76 -5.06 -5.37
N THR A 166 9.67 -5.88 -4.84
CA THR A 166 9.32 -7.02 -3.98
C THR A 166 10.34 -7.17 -2.86
N TRP A 167 9.91 -7.68 -1.70
CA TRP A 167 10.80 -7.89 -0.56
C TRP A 167 10.23 -8.94 0.39
N CYS A 168 11.11 -9.55 1.17
CA CYS A 168 10.74 -10.46 2.25
C CYS A 168 10.44 -9.65 3.54
N CYS A 169 9.27 -9.85 4.16
CA CYS A 169 8.86 -9.13 5.37
C CYS A 169 9.86 -9.26 6.53
N LYS A 170 10.61 -10.37 6.60
CA LYS A 170 11.60 -10.63 7.66
C LYS A 170 12.92 -9.88 7.45
N GLU A 171 13.15 -9.41 6.23
CA GLU A 171 14.40 -8.78 5.81
C GLU A 171 14.37 -7.25 5.91
N VAL A 172 13.19 -6.67 6.12
CA VAL A 172 12.95 -5.22 6.20
C VAL A 172 12.32 -4.83 7.53
N ARG A 173 12.92 -5.27 8.65
CA ARG A 173 12.32 -5.20 9.98
C ARG A 173 12.09 -3.78 10.45
N ILE A 174 13.06 -2.88 10.26
CA ILE A 174 12.91 -1.47 10.66
C ILE A 174 11.89 -0.80 9.74
N LEU A 175 11.99 -0.98 8.43
CA LEU A 175 11.03 -0.40 7.49
C LEU A 175 9.59 -0.88 7.76
N LYS A 176 9.42 -2.16 8.10
CA LYS A 176 8.14 -2.74 8.51
C LYS A 176 7.64 -2.09 9.81
N ALA A 177 8.49 -1.92 10.81
CA ALA A 177 8.13 -1.30 12.07
C ALA A 177 7.65 0.15 11.86
N LEU A 178 8.36 0.92 11.03
CA LEU A 178 8.05 2.31 10.71
C LEU A 178 6.80 2.47 9.82
N SER A 179 6.39 1.42 9.11
CA SER A 179 5.21 1.43 8.23
C SER A 179 4.06 0.66 8.85
N TYR A 180 4.06 -0.66 8.74
CA TYR A 180 2.93 -1.50 9.13
C TYR A 180 2.66 -1.49 10.63
N ASP A 181 3.66 -1.78 11.46
CA ASP A 181 3.44 -1.92 12.91
C ASP A 181 2.99 -0.58 13.50
N TYR A 182 3.60 0.52 13.06
CA TYR A 182 3.19 1.87 13.44
C TYR A 182 1.73 2.17 13.10
N VAL A 183 1.31 1.92 11.84
CA VAL A 183 -0.08 2.15 11.41
C VAL A 183 -1.04 1.29 12.22
N TYR A 184 -0.70 0.01 12.40
CA TYR A 184 -1.51 -0.96 13.12
C TYR A 184 -1.72 -0.55 14.59
N ASP A 185 -0.63 -0.22 15.30
CA ASP A 185 -0.65 0.15 16.72
C ASP A 185 -1.42 1.45 17.00
N LYS A 186 -1.54 2.32 16.00
CA LYS A 186 -2.31 3.58 16.08
C LYS A 186 -3.79 3.43 15.70
N GLY A 187 -4.27 2.21 15.47
CA GLY A 187 -5.67 1.93 15.12
C GLY A 187 -5.96 2.02 13.63
N GLY A 188 -4.95 1.87 12.77
CA GLY A 188 -5.12 1.78 11.32
C GLY A 188 -5.34 3.14 10.65
N VAL A 189 -6.42 3.25 9.86
CA VAL A 189 -6.71 4.35 8.93
C VAL A 189 -6.91 5.72 9.62
N THR A 190 -6.96 5.75 10.95
CA THR A 190 -7.04 6.99 11.74
C THR A 190 -5.78 7.86 11.68
N ILE A 191 -4.62 7.30 11.30
CA ILE A 191 -3.35 8.05 11.27
C ILE A 191 -3.25 9.07 10.14
N PHE A 192 -4.07 8.97 9.09
CA PHE A 192 -3.89 9.73 7.86
C PHE A 192 -4.34 11.21 7.97
N HIS A 193 -4.70 11.67 9.16
CA HIS A 193 -5.05 13.07 9.45
C HIS A 193 -3.87 13.91 9.94
N ASP A 194 -2.77 13.26 10.32
CA ASP A 194 -1.58 13.94 10.79
C ASP A 194 -0.61 14.17 9.61
N GLN A 195 -0.24 15.44 9.40
CA GLN A 195 0.60 15.81 8.25
C GLN A 195 2.00 15.18 8.33
N GLU A 196 2.55 15.02 9.54
CA GLU A 196 3.87 14.40 9.73
C GLU A 196 3.81 12.90 9.43
N ASP A 197 2.76 12.21 9.90
CA ASP A 197 2.53 10.79 9.60
C ASP A 197 2.38 10.57 8.09
N SER A 198 1.60 11.42 7.42
CA SER A 198 1.48 11.39 5.95
C SER A 198 2.83 11.56 5.26
N GLN A 199 3.67 12.49 5.72
CA GLN A 199 5.00 12.72 5.15
C GLN A 199 5.96 11.55 5.36
N ILE A 200 6.01 10.99 6.59
CA ILE A 200 6.80 9.79 6.90
C ILE A 200 6.39 8.63 5.99
N LEU A 201 5.09 8.39 5.85
CA LEU A 201 4.57 7.29 5.05
C LEU A 201 4.86 7.48 3.56
N ARG A 202 4.74 8.71 3.02
CA ARG A 202 5.13 9.04 1.63
C ARG A 202 6.61 8.77 1.37
N LEU A 203 7.50 9.11 2.30
CA LEU A 203 8.93 8.79 2.20
C LEU A 203 9.17 7.29 2.25
N LEU A 204 8.48 6.56 3.14
CA LEU A 204 8.54 5.11 3.20
C LEU A 204 8.02 4.47 1.91
N THR A 205 6.94 4.98 1.30
CA THR A 205 6.44 4.50 0.01
C THR A 205 7.51 4.62 -1.07
N LYS A 206 8.19 5.78 -1.17
CA LYS A 206 9.29 5.98 -2.12
C LYS A 206 10.46 5.03 -1.87
N CYS A 207 10.80 4.83 -0.60
CA CYS A 207 11.80 3.88 -0.16
C CYS A 207 11.47 2.44 -0.64
N PHE A 208 10.25 1.97 -0.37
CA PHE A 208 9.78 0.66 -0.85
C PHE A 208 9.70 0.55 -2.39
N ALA A 209 9.45 1.66 -3.08
CA ALA A 209 9.46 1.72 -4.54
C ALA A 209 10.87 1.86 -5.15
N LYS A 210 11.93 1.95 -4.33
CA LYS A 210 13.30 2.32 -4.76
C LYS A 210 13.35 3.58 -5.62
N ARG A 211 12.52 4.56 -5.29
CA ARG A 211 12.54 5.91 -5.89
C ARG A 211 13.42 6.83 -5.06
N GLU A 212 13.86 7.93 -5.66
CA GLU A 212 14.67 8.92 -4.95
C GLU A 212 13.88 9.52 -3.77
N PHE A 213 14.51 9.54 -2.60
CA PHE A 213 13.99 10.13 -1.38
C PHE A 213 15.15 10.58 -0.47
N GLN A 214 14.86 11.48 0.46
CA GLN A 214 15.86 11.97 1.42
C GLN A 214 15.80 11.11 2.68
N ILE A 215 16.71 10.16 2.83
CA ILE A 215 16.78 9.29 4.02
C ILE A 215 16.97 10.08 5.31
N ASP A 216 17.71 11.20 5.23
CA ASP A 216 17.94 12.06 6.39
C ASP A 216 16.66 12.78 6.83
N GLU A 217 15.80 13.16 5.88
CA GLU A 217 14.48 13.71 6.16
C GLU A 217 13.58 12.68 6.84
N LEU A 218 13.56 11.43 6.35
CA LEU A 218 12.81 10.34 6.95
C LEU A 218 13.24 10.11 8.41
N LEU A 219 14.54 9.99 8.65
CA LEU A 219 15.07 9.77 9.99
C LEU A 219 14.79 10.94 10.94
N PHE A 220 14.89 12.18 10.46
CA PHE A 220 14.55 13.36 11.24
C PHE A 220 13.08 13.39 11.67
N LEU A 221 12.17 13.09 10.73
CA LEU A 221 10.73 13.01 11.02
C LEU A 221 10.43 11.87 12.01
N CYS A 222 11.02 10.69 11.81
CA CYS A 222 10.88 9.57 12.74
C CYS A 222 11.40 9.92 14.13
N LYS A 223 12.58 10.55 14.25
CA LYS A 223 13.12 10.97 15.55
C LYS A 223 12.17 11.91 16.28
N THR A 224 11.65 12.92 15.58
CA THR A 224 10.71 13.90 16.12
C THR A 224 9.40 13.23 16.55
N LYS A 225 8.80 12.43 15.67
CA LYS A 225 7.49 11.81 15.89
C LYS A 225 7.51 10.76 17.01
N PHE A 226 8.54 9.93 17.03
CA PHE A 226 8.66 8.82 18.00
C PHE A 226 9.33 9.23 19.32
N GLN A 227 9.69 10.52 19.47
CA GLN A 227 10.36 11.04 20.67
C GLN A 227 11.58 10.19 21.05
N LEU A 228 12.36 9.77 20.05
CA LEU A 228 13.52 8.91 20.27
C LEU A 228 14.54 9.66 21.13
N ASP A 229 15.08 8.97 22.12
CA ASP A 229 15.98 9.56 23.10
C ASP A 229 17.32 10.01 22.49
N ASP A 230 18.13 10.72 23.28
CA ASP A 230 19.46 11.16 22.85
C ASP A 230 20.45 10.00 22.64
N ASN A 231 20.10 8.78 23.06
CA ASN A 231 20.89 7.57 22.79
C ASN A 231 20.56 6.95 21.42
N PHE A 232 19.65 7.55 20.65
CA PHE A 232 19.36 7.15 19.28
C PHE A 232 20.59 7.33 18.38
N ASP A 233 21.26 6.21 18.10
CA ASP A 233 22.40 6.12 17.20
C ASP A 233 21.95 6.29 15.75
N TYR A 234 21.90 7.55 15.32
CA TYR A 234 21.39 7.96 14.02
C TYR A 234 22.13 7.28 12.86
N ASP A 235 23.46 7.25 12.90
CA ASP A 235 24.29 6.70 11.84
C ASP A 235 24.09 5.18 11.72
N LYS A 236 24.04 4.48 12.86
CA LYS A 236 23.76 3.06 12.88
C LYS A 236 22.39 2.72 12.30
N ILE A 237 21.34 3.48 12.65
CA ILE A 237 20.00 3.23 12.11
C ILE A 237 19.93 3.55 10.62
N LYS A 238 20.61 4.62 10.17
CA LYS A 238 20.75 4.95 8.76
C LYS A 238 21.41 3.81 7.98
N ASP A 239 22.50 3.26 8.48
CA ASP A 239 23.21 2.13 7.86
C ASP A 239 22.32 0.88 7.77
N ILE A 240 21.56 0.56 8.83
CA ILE A 240 20.63 -0.58 8.80
C ILE A 240 19.51 -0.34 7.78
N LEU A 241 18.93 0.87 7.72
CA LEU A 241 17.91 1.20 6.73
C LEU A 241 18.44 1.06 5.30
N ILE A 242 19.65 1.53 5.02
CA ILE A 242 20.29 1.37 3.70
C ILE A 242 20.39 -0.13 3.35
N GLN A 243 20.86 -0.96 4.28
CA GLN A 243 20.94 -2.41 4.08
C GLN A 243 19.56 -3.05 3.85
N GLU A 244 18.51 -2.63 4.56
CA GLU A 244 17.14 -3.11 4.31
C GLU A 244 16.61 -2.67 2.94
N ILE A 245 16.92 -1.43 2.52
CA ILE A 245 16.54 -0.90 1.20
C ILE A 245 17.20 -1.71 0.08
N GLU A 246 18.46 -2.09 0.25
CA GLU A 246 19.18 -2.92 -0.73
C GLU A 246 18.50 -4.27 -0.97
N ARG A 247 17.83 -4.84 0.04
CA ARG A 247 17.08 -6.11 -0.04
C ARG A 247 15.75 -6.00 -0.78
N ILE A 248 15.28 -4.80 -1.09
CA ILE A 248 14.12 -4.61 -1.96
C ILE A 248 14.55 -4.88 -3.41
N GLU A 249 13.92 -5.83 -4.07
CA GLU A 249 14.23 -6.21 -5.45
C GLU A 249 13.31 -5.47 -6.42
N ILE A 250 13.87 -4.94 -7.50
CA ILE A 250 13.09 -4.44 -8.65
C ILE A 250 12.91 -5.62 -9.61
N VAL A 251 11.68 -6.08 -9.80
CA VAL A 251 11.37 -7.22 -10.70
C VAL A 251 10.84 -6.76 -12.07
N CYS A 252 10.41 -5.51 -12.16
CA CYS A 252 9.98 -4.86 -13.39
C CYS A 252 10.27 -3.35 -13.28
N ASP A 253 10.83 -2.75 -14.33
CA ASP A 253 11.07 -1.30 -14.39
C ASP A 253 11.02 -0.82 -15.85
N LYS A 254 10.09 0.09 -16.16
CA LYS A 254 9.99 0.71 -17.49
C LYS A 254 11.08 1.75 -17.73
N ASP A 255 11.56 2.41 -16.69
CA ASP A 255 12.53 3.51 -16.82
C ASP A 255 13.93 2.98 -17.16
N CYS A 256 14.22 1.73 -16.79
CA CYS A 256 15.48 1.08 -17.11
C CYS A 256 15.58 0.60 -18.57
N GLY A 257 14.58 0.91 -19.42
CA GLY A 257 14.61 0.68 -20.87
C GLY A 257 14.95 -0.77 -21.20
N THR A 258 13.95 -1.64 -21.17
CA THR A 258 13.97 -3.03 -21.68
C THR A 258 15.36 -3.54 -22.07
N ILE A 259 16.15 -4.00 -21.09
CA ILE A 259 17.11 -5.07 -21.37
C ILE A 259 16.22 -6.29 -21.64
N GLU A 260 15.73 -6.40 -22.88
CA GLU A 260 15.20 -7.65 -23.41
C GLU A 260 16.36 -8.65 -23.42
N SER A 261 16.61 -9.27 -22.28
CA SER A 261 17.52 -10.40 -22.15
C SER A 261 16.90 -11.58 -22.89
N GLU A 262 17.30 -11.74 -24.16
CA GLU A 262 18.11 -12.87 -24.67
C GLU A 262 17.99 -14.25 -23.98
N SER A 263 16.83 -14.61 -23.43
CA SER A 263 16.61 -15.90 -22.76
C SER A 263 15.77 -16.87 -23.60
N LYS A 264 15.47 -16.52 -24.85
CA LYS A 264 14.83 -17.41 -25.84
C LYS A 264 15.83 -17.80 -26.92
N ASN A 265 16.81 -18.65 -26.59
CA ASN A 265 17.52 -19.53 -27.53
C ASN A 265 18.39 -20.55 -26.76
N LEU A 266 17.77 -21.38 -25.92
CA LEU A 266 18.37 -22.62 -25.40
C LEU A 266 17.30 -23.70 -25.29
N THR A 267 16.84 -24.20 -26.44
CA THR A 267 16.05 -25.43 -26.73
C THR A 267 15.54 -25.22 -28.17
N THR A 268 15.79 -26.03 -29.19
CA THR A 268 16.40 -27.37 -29.36
C THR A 268 16.69 -27.51 -30.86
#